data_AF-A0A6G3WIF2-F1
#
_entry.id   AF-A0A6G3WIF2-F1
#
_cell.length_a   1.000
_cell.length_b   1.000
_cell.length_c   1.000
_cell.angle_alpha   90.00
_cell.angle_beta   90.00
_cell.angle_gamma   90.00
#
_symmetry.space_group_name_H-M   'P 1'
#
loop_
_entity.id
_entity.type
_entity.pdbx_description
1 polymer ?
#
loop_
_entity_poly.entity_id
_entity_poly.type
_entity_poly.pdbx_seq_one_letter_code
_entity_poly.pdbx_strand_id
1 'polypeptide(L)' 'MGRGILRIYLGAAPGVGKTYAMLSEAHRRVERGTDCVVAFVEHHDRPRTEVMLHGLELLPRRELEYRGSVF' A
#
# COMPACT_ATOMS: atom_id res chain seq x y z
N MET A 1 8.55 4.97 -24.75
CA MET A 1 8.34 4.38 -23.41
C MET A 1 8.51 5.48 -22.38
N GLY A 2 7.46 5.77 -21.59
CA GLY A 2 7.55 6.76 -20.50
C GLY A 2 8.33 6.19 -19.32
N ARG A 3 9.12 7.03 -18.64
CA ARG A 3 9.81 6.66 -17.41
C ARG A 3 8.80 6.64 -16.26
N GLY A 4 8.79 5.58 -15.45
CA GLY A 4 7.98 5.54 -14.23
C GLY A 4 8.37 6.64 -13.25
N ILE A 5 7.41 7.11 -12.45
CA ILE A 5 7.62 8.12 -11.42
C ILE A 5 7.53 7.47 -10.04
N LEU A 6 8.59 7.62 -9.25
CA LEU A 6 8.58 7.23 -7.84
C LEU A 6 8.11 8.42 -6.99
N ARG A 7 7.00 8.24 -6.27
CA ARG A 7 6.55 9.18 -5.24
C ARG A 7 6.83 8.62 -3.86
N ILE A 8 7.49 9.40 -3.02
CA ILE A 8 7.86 9.00 -1.66
C ILE A 8 7.08 9.85 -0.66
N TYR A 9 6.36 9.19 0.25
CA TYR A 9 5.70 9.83 1.40
C TYR A 9 6.66 9.79 2.58
N LEU A 10 7.42 10.87 2.76
CA LEU A 10 8.39 11.01 3.86
C LEU A 10 7.69 11.49 5.14
N GLY A 11 8.15 11.04 6.30
CA GLY A 11 7.59 11.47 7.58
C GLY A 11 8.57 11.24 8.73
N ALA A 12 8.63 12.21 9.65
CA ALA A 12 9.67 12.34 10.67
C ALA A 12 9.64 11.28 11.79
N ALA A 13 8.52 10.57 11.95
CA ALA A 13 8.36 9.55 12.99
C ALA A 13 7.38 8.43 12.57
N PRO A 14 7.33 7.30 13.31
CA PRO A 14 6.22 6.34 13.22
C PRO A 14 4.88 7.00 13.56
N GLY A 15 3.79 6.55 12.94
CA GLY A 15 2.44 7.05 13.24
C GLY A 15 2.05 8.39 12.60
N VAL A 16 2.97 9.12 11.96
CA VAL A 16 2.70 10.43 11.30
C VAL A 16 1.82 10.35 10.03
N GLY A 17 1.25 9.18 9.72
CA GLY A 17 0.25 9.03 8.66
C GLY A 17 0.77 8.73 7.25
N LYS A 18 2.05 8.35 7.07
CA LYS A 18 2.64 8.05 5.74
C LYS A 18 1.79 7.04 4.93
N THR A 19 1.50 5.89 5.52
CA THR A 19 0.70 4.82 4.87
C THR A 19 -0.72 5.30 4.57
N TYR A 20 -1.32 6.06 5.48
CA TYR A 20 -2.66 6.61 5.27
C TYR A 20 -2.69 7.57 4.09
N ALA A 21 -1.74 8.52 4.02
CA ALA A 21 -1.64 9.48 2.92
C ALA A 21 -1.38 8.80 1.56
N MET A 22 -0.58 7.72 1.55
CA MET A 22 -0.36 6.89 0.37
C MET A 22 -1.66 6.21 -0.10
N LEU A 23 -2.42 5.57 0.81
CA LEU A 23 -3.69 4.92 0.47
C LEU A 23 -4.76 5.93 0.04
N SER A 24 -4.82 7.12 0.65
CA SER A 24 -5.72 8.19 0.21
C SER A 24 -5.42 8.66 -1.22
N GLU A 25 -4.15 8.67 -1.64
CA GLU A 25 -3.80 8.95 -3.04
C GLU A 25 -4.20 7.80 -3.97
N ALA A 26 -4.05 6.54 -3.54
CA ALA A 26 -4.47 5.38 -4.31
C ALA A 26 -5.98 5.47 -4.64
N HIS A 27 -6.81 5.76 -3.64
CA HIS A 27 -8.25 6.02 -3.84
C HIS A 27 -8.51 7.11 -4.86
N ARG A 28 -7.88 8.29 -4.71
CA ARG A 28 -8.04 9.39 -5.69
C ARG A 28 -7.63 9.00 -7.11
N ARG A 29 -6.67 8.10 -7.28
CA ARG A 29 -6.23 7.62 -8.59
C ARG A 29 -7.23 6.64 -9.19
N VAL A 30 -7.71 5.68 -8.41
CA VAL A 30 -8.75 4.74 -8.82
C VAL A 30 -10.04 5.48 -9.19
N GLU A 31 -10.47 6.45 -8.37
CA GLU A 31 -11.64 7.31 -8.65
C GLU A 31 -11.51 8.09 -9.96
N ARG A 32 -10.28 8.39 -10.40
CA ARG A 32 -9.99 9.05 -11.68
C ARG A 32 -9.80 8.07 -12.84
N GLY A 33 -10.06 6.78 -12.63
CA GLY A 33 -9.91 5.73 -13.64
C GLY A 33 -8.46 5.28 -13.88
N THR A 34 -7.54 5.57 -12.95
CA THR A 34 -6.18 5.03 -13.03
C THR A 34 -6.19 3.57 -12.58
N ASP A 35 -5.62 2.69 -13.40
CA ASP A 35 -5.31 1.32 -13.01
C ASP A 35 -4.27 1.32 -11.87
N CYS A 36 -4.66 0.86 -10.69
CA CYS A 36 -3.86 0.94 -9.47
C CYS A 36 -4.06 -0.31 -8.62
N VAL A 37 -2.95 -0.93 -8.24
CA VAL A 37 -2.94 -2.09 -7.36
C VAL A 37 -2.02 -1.84 -6.15
N VAL A 38 -2.43 -2.34 -4.99
CA VAL A 38 -1.62 -2.36 -3.78
C VAL A 38 -0.81 -3.67 -3.78
N ALA A 39 0.49 -3.55 -4.07
CA ALA A 39 1.40 -4.69 -4.05
C ALA A 39 1.77 -5.13 -2.62
N PHE A 40 1.93 -4.17 -1.71
CA PHE A 40 2.31 -4.44 -0.34
C PHE A 40 1.90 -3.31 0.58
N VAL A 41 1.40 -3.66 1.76
CA VAL A 41 1.04 -2.72 2.82
C VAL A 41 1.10 -3.43 4.17
N GLU A 42 1.65 -2.74 5.16
CA GLU A 42 1.60 -3.15 6.56
C GLU A 42 0.78 -2.13 7.36
N HIS A 43 -0.41 -2.53 7.79
CA HIS A 43 -1.28 -1.68 8.60
C HIS A 43 -0.86 -1.63 10.08
N HIS A 44 0.03 -2.52 10.55
CA HIS A 44 0.53 -2.57 11.94
C HIS A 44 -0.64 -2.53 12.96
N ASP A 45 -1.66 -3.35 12.72
CA ASP A 45 -2.90 -3.43 13.53
C ASP A 45 -3.65 -2.11 13.73
N ARG A 46 -3.45 -1.13 12.83
CA ARG A 46 -4.21 0.13 12.84
C ARG A 46 -5.52 -0.06 12.08
N PRO A 47 -6.68 -0.10 12.74
CA PRO A 47 -7.96 -0.44 12.09
C PRO A 47 -8.33 0.55 10.98
N ARG A 48 -8.02 1.84 11.16
CA ARG A 48 -8.27 2.86 10.14
C ARG A 48 -7.45 2.65 8.86
N THR A 49 -6.27 2.04 8.95
CA THR A 49 -5.43 1.76 7.77
C THR A 49 -5.89 0.49 7.06
N GLU A 50 -6.37 -0.50 7.80
CA GLU A 50 -6.96 -1.72 7.25
C GLU A 50 -8.22 -1.41 6.42
N VAL A 51 -9.14 -0.60 6.97
CA VAL A 51 -10.36 -0.17 6.25
C VAL A 51 -10.04 0.56 4.95
N MET A 52 -8.91 1.30 4.90
CA MET A 52 -8.49 2.02 3.68
C MET A 52 -8.05 1.08 2.55
N LEU A 53 -7.84 -0.21 2.81
CA LEU A 53 -7.57 -1.21 1.78
C LEU A 53 -8.84 -1.67 1.07
N HIS A 54 -10.01 -1.47 1.70
CA HIS A 54 -11.28 -1.81 1.07
C HIS A 54 -11.49 -0.91 -0.16
N GLY A 55 -11.89 -1.51 -1.28
CA GLY A 55 -12.08 -0.80 -2.55
C GLY A 55 -10.80 -0.59 -3.37
N LEU A 56 -9.65 -1.06 -2.88
CA LEU A 56 -8.41 -1.14 -3.67
C LEU A 56 -8.14 -2.59 -4.08
N GLU A 57 -7.61 -2.79 -5.28
CA GLU A 57 -7.10 -4.11 -5.69
C GLU A 57 -5.85 -4.44 -4.87
N LEU A 58 -5.79 -5.66 -4.34
CA LEU A 58 -4.68 -6.17 -3.54
C LEU A 58 -4.03 -7.34 -4.28
N LEU A 59 -2.71 -7.28 -4.48
CA LEU A 59 -2.00 -8.47 -4.93
C LEU A 59 -1.95 -9.51 -3.80
N PRO A 60 -2.23 -10.79 -4.10
CA PRO A 60 -2.08 -11.85 -3.11
C PRO A 60 -0.62 -11.94 -2.69
N ARG A 61 -0.38 -12.13 -1.39
CA ARG A 61 0.97 -12.36 -0.87
C ARG A 61 1.47 -13.69 -1.40
N ARG A 62 2.70 -13.69 -1.90
CA ARG A 62 3.39 -14.92 -2.27
C ARG A 62 4.00 -15.54 -1.03
N GLU A 63 3.58 -16.75 -0.71
CA GLU A 63 4.22 -17.55 0.32
C GLU A 63 5.61 -18.02 -0.15
N LEU A 64 6.62 -17.81 0.68
CA LEU A 64 8.01 -18.18 0.42
C LEU A 64 8.56 -19.02 1.57
N GLU A 65 8.98 -20.24 1.25
CA GLU A 65 9.76 -21.06 2.17
C GLU A 65 11.21 -20.55 2.25
N TYR A 66 11.64 -20.18 3.45
CA TYR A 66 13.01 -19.78 3.72
C TYR A 66 13.48 -20.30 5.08
N ARG A 67 14.54 -21.12 5.07
CA ARG A 67 15.18 -21.71 6.27
C ARG A 67 14.20 -22.44 7.21
N GLY A 68 13.23 -23.15 6.65
CA GLY A 68 12.24 -23.91 7.42
C GLY A 68 11.05 -23.11 7.93
N SER A 69 10.93 -21.83 7.53
CA SER A 69 9.78 -20.98 7.83
C SER A 69 9.09 -20.51 6.54
N VAL A 70 7.77 -20.31 6.59
CA VAL A 70 6.97 -19.73 5.49
C VAL A 70 6.72 -18.26 5.80
N PHE A 71 6.95 -17.38 4.80
CA PHE A 71 6.75 -15.93 4.87
C PHE A 71 5.79 -15.45 3.79
#